data_AF-A0A376KNY0-F1
#
_entry.id   AF-A0A376KNY0-F1
#
_cell.length_a   1.000
_cell.length_b   1.000
_cell.length_c   1.000
_cell.angle_alpha   90.00
_cell.angle_beta   90.00
_cell.angle_gamma   90.00
#
_symmetry.space_group_name_H-M   'P 1'
#
loop_
_entity.id
_entity.type
_entity.pdbx_description
1 polymer ?
#
loop_
_entity_poly.entity_id
_entity_poly.type
_entity_poly.pdbx_seq_one_letter_code
_entity_poly.pdbx_strand_id
1 'polypeptide(L)' 'MARFVVLVIDSFGVGAMKDVTLVRPQDAGANTCGHILSQLPHLQLPTLEKLGLINALGYAPGDMQPSDSATWGVAELQT' A
#
# COMPACT_ATOMS: atom_id res chain seq x y z
N MET A 1 -3.87 16.16 -21.17
CA MET A 1 -3.80 14.69 -21.17
C MET A 1 -5.04 14.14 -21.84
N ALA A 2 -4.92 13.25 -22.83
CA ALA A 2 -6.09 12.77 -23.57
C ALA A 2 -6.77 11.54 -22.92
N ARG A 3 -6.04 10.77 -22.09
CA ARG A 3 -6.53 9.53 -21.46
C ARG A 3 -5.91 9.35 -20.08
N PHE A 4 -6.67 8.74 -19.17
CA PHE A 4 -6.26 8.35 -17.82
C PHE A 4 -6.73 6.92 -17.57
N VAL A 5 -5.89 6.11 -16.92
CA VAL A 5 -6.18 4.70 -16.61
C VAL A 5 -6.28 4.57 -15.09
N VAL A 6 -7.37 3.96 -14.63
CA VAL A 6 -7.56 3.60 -13.22
C VAL A 6 -7.40 2.10 -13.09
N LEU A 7 -6.51 1.67 -12.19
CA LEU A 7 -6.33 0.28 -11.80
C LEU A 7 -6.73 0.14 -10.33
N VAL A 8 -7.67 -0.77 -10.05
CA VAL A 8 -8.04 -1.16 -8.69
C VAL A 8 -7.44 -2.54 -8.44
N ILE A 9 -6.55 -2.64 -7.45
CA ILE A 9 -6.06 -3.92 -6.95
C ILE A 9 -6.93 -4.28 -5.75
N ASP A 10 -7.92 -5.12 -5.99
CA ASP A 10 -8.91 -5.48 -4.97
C ASP A 10 -8.23 -6.15 -3.77
N SER A 11 -8.74 -5.86 -2.56
CA SER A 11 -8.23 -6.34 -1.26
C SER A 11 -6.77 -5.98 -0.88
N PHE A 12 -6.07 -5.18 -1.68
CA PHE A 12 -4.65 -4.87 -1.46
C PHE A 12 -4.44 -3.56 -0.68
N GLY A 13 -4.54 -3.64 0.65
CA GLY A 13 -4.34 -2.50 1.56
C GLY A 13 -2.89 -2.28 2.01
N VAL A 14 -2.57 -1.04 2.40
CA VAL A 14 -1.25 -0.60 2.88
C VAL A 14 -1.20 -0.33 4.39
N GLY A 15 -2.23 -0.75 5.13
CA GLY A 15 -2.33 -0.58 6.58
C GLY A 15 -3.77 -0.46 7.04
N ALA A 16 -3.98 -0.68 8.34
CA ALA A 16 -5.29 -0.56 8.96
C ALA A 16 -5.70 0.92 9.09
N MET A 17 -6.98 1.21 8.90
CA MET A 17 -7.55 2.54 9.11
C MET A 17 -7.58 2.88 10.61
N LYS A 18 -7.59 4.18 10.94
CA LYS A 18 -7.53 4.66 12.33
C LYS A 18 -8.72 4.24 13.18
N ASP A 19 -9.88 4.08 12.57
CA ASP A 19 -11.13 3.70 13.21
C ASP A 19 -11.30 2.19 13.39
N VAL A 20 -10.36 1.37 12.89
CA VAL A 20 -10.48 -0.10 12.88
C VAL A 20 -10.76 -0.67 14.26
N THR A 21 -10.18 -0.10 15.32
CA THR A 21 -10.38 -0.54 16.71
C THR A 21 -11.79 -0.28 17.22
N LEU A 22 -12.55 0.61 16.58
CA LEU A 22 -13.94 0.93 16.90
C LEU A 22 -14.92 0.14 16.05
N VAL A 23 -14.68 0.07 14.74
CA VAL A 23 -15.65 -0.51 13.78
C VAL A 23 -15.40 -1.98 13.47
N ARG A 24 -14.14 -2.44 13.51
CA ARG A 24 -13.72 -3.81 13.16
C ARG A 24 -12.49 -4.25 13.98
N PRO A 25 -12.59 -4.42 15.30
CA PRO A 25 -11.43 -4.67 16.16
C PRO A 25 -10.56 -5.86 15.74
N GLN A 26 -11.14 -6.86 15.07
CA GLN A 26 -10.43 -8.02 14.54
C GLN A 26 -9.41 -7.70 13.44
N ASP A 27 -9.57 -6.57 12.74
CA ASP A 27 -8.67 -6.11 11.67
C ASP A 27 -7.55 -5.20 12.23
N ALA A 28 -7.44 -5.05 13.55
CA ALA A 28 -6.38 -4.28 14.18
C ALA A 28 -4.99 -4.83 13.79
N GLY A 29 -4.14 -3.94 13.27
CA GLY A 29 -2.80 -4.31 12.79
C GLY A 29 -2.77 -4.91 11.38
N ALA A 30 -3.88 -4.97 10.66
CA ALA A 30 -3.90 -5.44 9.28
C ALA A 30 -3.01 -4.58 8.38
N ASN A 31 -2.13 -5.22 7.60
CA ASN A 31 -1.35 -4.57 6.55
C ASN A 31 -1.02 -5.59 5.44
N THR A 32 -1.90 -5.71 4.45
CA THR A 32 -1.76 -6.73 3.39
C THR A 32 -0.46 -6.57 2.61
N CYS A 33 -0.18 -5.37 2.10
CA CYS A 33 1.06 -5.08 1.37
C CYS A 33 2.29 -5.33 2.24
N GLY A 34 2.32 -4.77 3.46
CA GLY A 34 3.42 -4.94 4.40
C GLY A 34 3.71 -6.40 4.71
N HIS A 35 2.68 -7.19 5.05
CA HIS A 35 2.83 -8.61 5.37
C HIS A 35 3.34 -9.44 4.19
N ILE A 36 2.82 -9.21 2.97
CA ILE A 36 3.28 -9.91 1.76
C ILE A 36 4.78 -9.66 1.54
N LEU A 37 5.20 -8.39 1.60
CA LEU A 37 6.59 -8.02 1.37
C LEU A 37 7.52 -8.48 2.50
N SER A 38 7.04 -8.54 3.74
CA SER A 38 7.80 -9.14 4.83
C SER A 38 7.98 -10.65 4.68
N GLN A 39 7.00 -11.36 4.11
CA GLN A 39 7.11 -12.80 3.84
C GLN A 39 7.91 -13.11 2.56
N LEU A 40 7.90 -12.20 1.60
CA LEU A 40 8.60 -12.31 0.31
C LEU A 40 9.54 -11.10 0.12
N PRO A 41 10.63 -10.98 0.91
CA PRO A 41 11.47 -9.78 0.93
C PRO A 41 12.12 -9.47 -0.42
N HIS A 42 12.32 -10.50 -1.25
CA HIS A 42 12.93 -10.38 -2.59
C HIS A 42 11.90 -10.20 -3.72
N LEU A 43 10.61 -10.09 -3.41
CA LEU A 43 9.59 -9.81 -4.43
C LEU A 43 9.85 -8.43 -5.05
N GLN A 44 9.95 -8.39 -6.38
CA GLN A 44 10.19 -7.17 -7.14
C GLN A 44 8.96 -6.81 -7.97
N LEU A 45 8.39 -5.63 -7.71
CA LEU A 45 7.26 -5.07 -8.46
C LEU A 45 7.67 -3.70 -9.03
N PRO A 46 8.64 -3.65 -9.96
CA PRO A 46 9.34 -2.42 -10.33
C PRO A 46 8.42 -1.31 -10.86
N THR A 47 7.30 -1.66 -11.47
CA THR A 47 6.30 -0.67 -11.92
C THR A 47 5.55 -0.05 -10.74
N LEU A 48 5.11 -0.85 -9.78
CA LEU A 48 4.38 -0.35 -8.60
C LEU A 48 5.33 0.40 -7.64
N GLU A 49 6.56 -0.07 -7.50
CA GLU A 49 7.63 0.63 -6.79
C GLU A 49 7.84 2.05 -7.36
N LYS A 50 8.01 2.17 -8.69
CA LYS A 50 8.13 3.46 -9.37
C LYS A 50 6.89 4.34 -9.24
N LEU A 51 5.70 3.75 -9.12
CA LEU A 51 4.44 4.46 -8.89
C LEU A 51 4.23 4.88 -7.42
N GLY A 52 5.15 4.52 -6.52
CA GLY A 52 5.14 4.96 -5.13
C GLY A 52 4.49 3.99 -4.14
N LEU A 53 4.45 2.69 -4.47
CA LEU A 53 3.89 1.66 -3.57
C LEU A 53 4.55 1.68 -2.18
N ILE A 54 5.89 1.75 -2.13
CA ILE A 54 6.62 1.78 -0.86
C ILE A 54 6.43 3.11 -0.13
N ASN A 55 6.29 4.22 -0.85
CA ASN A 55 5.96 5.50 -0.25
C ASN A 55 4.60 5.44 0.46
N ALA A 56 3.58 4.84 -0.18
CA ALA A 56 2.25 4.67 0.41
C ALA A 56 2.25 3.74 1.64
N LEU A 57 3.14 2.75 1.67
CA LEU A 57 3.33 1.88 2.83
C LEU A 57 3.99 2.60 4.02
N GLY A 58 4.84 3.59 3.74
CA GLY A 58 5.53 4.42 4.76
C GLY A 58 6.77 3.78 5.38
N TYR A 59 7.12 2.55 5.00
CA TYR A 59 8.34 1.85 5.40
C TYR A 59 8.71 0.78 4.37
N ALA A 60 9.94 0.26 4.40
CA ALA A 60 10.45 -0.75 3.48
C ALA A 60 10.63 -2.12 4.18
N PRO A 61 9.64 -3.04 4.11
CA PRO A 61 9.72 -4.38 4.71
C PRO A 61 10.60 -5.39 3.94
N GLY A 62 11.13 -5.02 2.78
CA GLY A 62 11.90 -5.88 1.88
C GLY A 62 12.84 -5.06 0.99
N ASP A 63 13.20 -5.59 -0.17
CA ASP A 63 14.24 -5.01 -1.03
C ASP A 63 13.77 -3.75 -1.79
N MET A 64 12.47 -3.65 -2.07
CA MET A 64 11.90 -2.49 -2.78
C MET A 64 12.02 -1.19 -1.98
N GLN A 65 12.23 -0.07 -2.67
CA GLN A 65 12.52 1.24 -2.11
C GLN A 65 11.45 2.29 -2.46
N PRO A 66 11.33 3.37 -1.66
CA PRO A 66 10.53 4.52 -2.04
C PRO A 66 11.00 5.15 -3.36
N SER A 67 10.07 5.74 -4.11
CA SER A 67 10.38 6.52 -5.31
C SER A 67 10.20 8.02 -5.07
N ASP A 68 11.25 8.79 -5.31
CA ASP A 68 11.21 10.26 -5.23
C ASP A 68 10.39 10.92 -6.35
N SER A 69 10.19 10.19 -7.44
CA SER A 69 9.46 10.68 -8.63
C SER A 69 7.96 10.41 -8.58
N ALA A 70 7.49 9.63 -7.60
CA ALA A 70 6.11 9.21 -7.52
C ALA A 70 5.21 10.33 -6.95
N THR A 71 4.03 10.51 -7.54
CA THR A 71 2.91 11.20 -6.89
C THR A 71 2.05 10.13 -6.22
N TRP A 72 1.97 10.14 -4.90
CA TRP A 72 1.33 9.09 -4.11
C TRP A 72 0.51 9.69 -2.96
N GLY A 73 -0.38 8.86 -2.41
CA GLY A 73 -1.16 9.18 -1.23
C GLY A 73 -1.88 7.94 -0.70
N VAL A 74 -2.40 8.04 0.52
CA VAL A 74 -3.26 7.02 1.14
C VAL A 74 -4.63 7.63 1.40
N ALA A 75 -5.68 6.83 1.25
CA ALA A 75 -7.05 7.25 1.48
C ALA A 75 -7.72 6.31 2.48
N GLU A 76 -8.45 6.89 3.41
CA GLU A 76 -9.37 6.17 4.29
C GLU A 76 -10.69 5.95 3.54
N LEU A 77 -11.32 4.79 3.74
CA LEU A 77 -12.65 4.55 3.20
C LEU A 77 -13.64 5.47 3.92
N GLN A 78 -14.45 6.21 3.17
CA GLN A 78 -15.56 6.95 3.76
C GLN A 78 -16.66 5.96 4.16
N THR A 79 -17.00 5.95 5.44
CA THR A 79 -18.10 5.20 6.02
C THR A 79 -19.40 6.00 6.06
#